data_AF-A0A7D6IYN6-F1
#
_entry.id   AF-A0A7D6IYN6-F1
#
_cell.length_a   1.000
_cell.length_b   1.000
_cell.length_c   1.000
_cell.angle_alpha   90.00
_cell.angle_beta   90.00
_cell.angle_gamma   90.00
#
_symmetry.space_group_name_H-M   'P 1'
#
loop_
_entity.id
_entity.type
_entity.pdbx_description
1 polymer ?
#
loop_
_entity_poly.entity_id
_entity_poly.type
_entity_poly.pdbx_seq_one_letter_code
_entity_poly.pdbx_strand_id
1 'polypeptide(L)'
;MSYAWVRGATLGATGLVAIALPAVGQVQPLSGEQINEIARNITVLIVGKDSHGSGAIISRSGSTYYVLTAKHVVNRKDNYRIIPIDQQAYAVDFNKIKFLPNTDLAIVEFTSEKKDYQVATLTNSDFAKEGSQVFISGWPQPGGSGQLVRQFTDGRISGFLIEPIDGYKMIYTNVTRRGMSGGPVLDSAGRVVGVHGLGDTEDPRSLERQGLSPEAAASIASLIKPGFNYAIPINTFLTGAPAAGVFLSLKVDNQAIASDTAPVVVTVPSQPDSRDRIENINSILNTVNTGVSIIRSIFGF
;
A
#
# COMPACT_ATOMS: atom_id res chain seq x y z
N MET A 1 -61.07 52.39 41.36
CA MET A 1 -60.72 51.12 40.70
C MET A 1 -59.27 50.80 41.04
N SER A 2 -59.04 49.56 41.45
CA SER A 2 -57.84 48.92 42.04
C SER A 2 -56.46 49.38 41.51
N TYR A 3 -55.51 49.64 42.42
CA TYR A 3 -54.07 49.63 42.15
C TYR A 3 -53.48 48.26 42.54
N ALA A 4 -52.88 47.59 41.55
CA ALA A 4 -52.28 46.26 41.67
C ALA A 4 -50.82 46.33 42.14
N TRP A 5 -50.46 45.38 43.01
CA TRP A 5 -49.09 45.12 43.47
C TRP A 5 -48.28 44.41 42.38
N VAL A 6 -47.06 44.88 42.08
CA VAL A 6 -46.09 44.14 41.27
C VAL A 6 -45.06 43.50 42.20
N ARG A 7 -45.06 42.15 42.27
CA ARG A 7 -44.00 41.36 42.89
C ARG A 7 -42.90 41.12 41.85
N GLY A 8 -41.67 41.56 42.16
CA GLY A 8 -40.48 41.18 41.39
C GLY A 8 -40.09 39.73 41.66
N ALA A 9 -39.97 38.93 40.60
CA ALA A 9 -39.38 37.61 40.64
C ALA A 9 -38.01 37.66 39.95
N THR A 10 -36.95 37.49 40.73
CA THR A 10 -35.57 37.34 40.24
C THR A 10 -35.42 35.94 39.63
N LEU A 11 -35.25 35.87 38.31
CA LEU A 11 -34.90 34.64 37.59
C LEU A 11 -33.43 34.31 37.85
N GLY A 12 -33.17 33.26 38.62
CA GLY A 12 -31.84 32.66 38.74
C GLY A 12 -31.47 31.94 37.45
N ALA A 13 -30.49 32.47 36.71
CA ALA A 13 -29.92 31.79 35.56
C ALA A 13 -28.99 30.68 36.04
N THR A 14 -29.45 29.42 35.97
CA THR A 14 -28.58 28.25 36.08
C THR A 14 -27.76 28.13 34.81
N GLY A 15 -26.53 28.64 34.85
CA GLY A 15 -25.56 28.45 33.76
C GLY A 15 -25.19 26.97 33.64
N LEU A 16 -25.66 26.31 32.58
CA LEU A 16 -25.15 25.01 32.17
C LEU A 16 -23.75 25.22 31.59
N VAL A 17 -22.73 24.66 32.26
CA VAL A 17 -21.40 24.52 31.66
C VAL A 17 -21.49 23.39 30.66
N ALA A 18 -21.66 23.73 29.38
CA ALA A 18 -21.48 22.78 28.29
C ALA A 18 -19.98 22.51 28.13
N ILE A 19 -19.52 21.35 28.60
CA ILE A 19 -18.19 20.86 28.28
C ILE A 19 -18.25 20.37 26.83
N ALA A 20 -17.82 21.21 25.89
CA ALA A 20 -17.61 20.77 24.53
C ALA A 20 -16.45 19.76 24.54
N LEU A 21 -16.76 18.48 24.34
CA LEU A 21 -15.72 17.49 24.05
C LEU A 21 -15.05 17.89 22.73
N PRO A 22 -13.71 17.88 22.64
CA PRO A 22 -13.05 18.16 21.38
C PRO A 22 -13.57 17.17 20.34
N ALA A 23 -14.10 17.68 19.23
CA ALA A 23 -14.47 16.85 18.10
C ALA A 23 -13.24 16.01 17.71
N VAL A 24 -13.39 14.68 17.67
CA VAL A 24 -12.38 13.80 17.07
C VAL A 24 -12.22 14.30 15.63
N GLY A 25 -11.06 14.85 15.30
CA GLY A 25 -10.82 15.44 13.98
C GLY A 25 -11.09 14.39 12.89
N GLN A 26 -11.87 14.77 11.89
CA GLN A 26 -12.12 13.94 10.71
C GLN A 26 -11.38 14.52 9.51
N VAL A 27 -10.83 13.65 8.68
CA VAL A 27 -10.21 14.03 7.40
C VAL A 27 -11.21 13.83 6.27
N GLN A 28 -11.22 14.79 5.34
CA GLN A 28 -12.07 14.72 4.15
C GLN A 28 -11.44 13.82 3.10
N PRO A 29 -12.23 13.02 2.36
CA PRO A 29 -11.75 12.31 1.19
C PRO A 29 -11.15 13.22 0.13
N LEU A 30 -10.15 12.71 -0.56
CA LEU A 30 -9.58 13.32 -1.77
C LEU A 30 -10.33 12.84 -3.02
N SER A 31 -10.11 13.53 -4.14
CA SER A 31 -10.53 13.03 -5.45
C SER A 31 -9.74 11.79 -5.86
N GLY A 32 -10.31 10.95 -6.73
CA GLY A 32 -9.64 9.74 -7.22
C GLY A 32 -8.31 10.06 -7.92
N GLU A 33 -8.23 11.18 -8.63
CA GLU A 33 -7.02 11.66 -9.28
C GLU A 33 -5.93 12.04 -8.27
N GLN A 34 -6.28 12.71 -7.18
CA GLN A 34 -5.33 13.05 -6.11
C GLN A 34 -4.83 11.79 -5.41
N ILE A 35 -5.70 10.83 -5.12
CA ILE A 35 -5.30 9.55 -4.52
C ILE A 35 -4.37 8.81 -5.48
N ASN A 36 -4.69 8.76 -6.79
CA ASN A 36 -3.85 8.10 -7.78
C ASN A 36 -2.48 8.78 -7.92
N GLU A 37 -2.40 10.10 -7.86
CA GLU A 37 -1.13 10.84 -7.89
C GLU A 37 -0.28 10.53 -6.65
N ILE A 38 -0.89 10.49 -5.46
CA ILE A 38 -0.19 10.03 -4.24
C ILE A 38 0.31 8.60 -4.43
N ALA A 39 -0.58 7.70 -4.87
CA ALA A 39 -0.28 6.29 -5.07
C ALA A 39 0.89 6.09 -6.05
N ARG A 40 0.87 6.82 -7.15
CA ARG A 40 1.92 6.83 -8.18
C ARG A 40 3.28 7.20 -7.60
N ASN A 41 3.36 8.28 -6.82
CA ASN A 41 4.63 8.79 -6.30
C ASN A 41 5.24 7.94 -5.18
N ILE A 42 4.42 7.19 -4.43
CA ILE A 42 4.90 6.35 -3.32
C ILE A 42 5.14 4.89 -3.72
N THR A 43 4.54 4.41 -4.81
CA THR A 43 4.62 3.00 -5.22
C THR A 43 5.91 2.74 -5.99
N VAL A 44 6.66 1.73 -5.58
CA VAL A 44 7.87 1.28 -6.28
C VAL A 44 7.65 -0.09 -6.91
N LEU A 45 8.37 -0.35 -8.00
CA LEU A 45 8.56 -1.69 -8.54
C LEU A 45 9.76 -2.34 -7.84
N ILE A 46 9.61 -3.61 -7.44
CA ILE A 46 10.69 -4.44 -6.90
C ILE A 46 10.90 -5.61 -7.84
N VAL A 47 12.13 -5.76 -8.34
CA VAL A 47 12.50 -6.85 -9.27
C VAL A 47 13.72 -7.61 -8.75
N GLY A 48 13.59 -8.93 -8.68
CA GLY A 48 14.69 -9.87 -8.56
C GLY A 48 14.97 -10.54 -9.90
N LYS A 49 15.80 -11.59 -9.89
CA LYS A 49 16.05 -12.45 -11.06
C LYS A 49 14.77 -13.17 -11.50
N ASP A 50 14.09 -13.79 -10.54
CA ASP A 50 12.89 -14.61 -10.76
C ASP A 50 11.70 -14.13 -9.92
N SER A 51 11.80 -12.93 -9.33
CA SER A 51 10.72 -12.32 -8.55
C SER A 51 10.36 -10.94 -9.07
N HIS A 52 9.09 -10.58 -8.89
CA HIS A 52 8.50 -9.32 -9.32
C HIS A 52 7.42 -8.96 -8.31
N GLY A 53 7.48 -7.76 -7.76
CA GLY A 53 6.53 -7.27 -6.79
C GLY A 53 6.49 -5.75 -6.73
N SER A 54 5.74 -5.25 -5.77
CA SER A 54 5.55 -3.82 -5.53
C SER A 54 5.92 -3.46 -4.09
N GLY A 55 6.06 -2.18 -3.80
CA GLY A 55 6.27 -1.67 -2.45
C GLY A 55 5.79 -0.24 -2.31
N ALA A 56 5.74 0.27 -1.07
CA ALA A 56 5.46 1.67 -0.78
C ALA A 56 6.62 2.31 -0.01
N ILE A 57 7.05 3.51 -0.41
CA ILE A 57 8.04 4.30 0.36
C ILE A 57 7.35 4.85 1.61
N ILE A 58 7.75 4.38 2.80
CA ILE A 58 7.08 4.70 4.07
C ILE A 58 7.91 5.56 5.03
N SER A 59 9.22 5.69 4.78
CA SER A 59 10.09 6.51 5.60
C SER A 59 11.35 6.93 4.84
N ARG A 60 12.03 7.95 5.36
CA ARG A 60 13.31 8.45 4.85
C ARG A 60 14.17 8.89 6.04
N SER A 61 15.45 8.53 6.02
CA SER A 61 16.49 9.04 6.92
C SER A 61 17.69 9.50 6.09
N GLY A 62 17.95 10.80 6.04
CA GLY A 62 18.97 11.36 5.14
C GLY A 62 18.68 11.00 3.67
N SER A 63 19.64 10.39 2.97
CA SER A 63 19.47 9.89 1.60
C SER A 63 18.88 8.48 1.51
N THR A 64 18.65 7.81 2.64
CA THR A 64 18.14 6.43 2.68
C THR A 64 16.62 6.43 2.78
N TYR A 65 15.98 5.71 1.86
CA TYR A 65 14.55 5.49 1.79
C TYR A 65 14.20 4.07 2.21
N TYR A 66 13.09 3.92 2.91
CA TYR A 66 12.58 2.64 3.40
C TYR A 66 11.26 2.31 2.73
N VAL A 67 11.20 1.13 2.14
CA VAL A 67 10.05 0.61 1.42
C VAL A 67 9.45 -0.55 2.20
N LEU A 68 8.15 -0.46 2.46
CA LEU A 68 7.35 -1.56 2.97
C LEU A 68 6.84 -2.40 1.79
N THR A 69 7.00 -3.73 1.89
CA THR A 69 6.56 -4.69 0.87
C THR A 69 6.13 -6.00 1.53
N ALA A 70 5.66 -6.94 0.72
CA ALA A 70 5.37 -8.30 1.16
C ALA A 70 6.68 -9.12 1.22
N LYS A 71 6.86 -9.93 2.27
CA LYS A 71 8.06 -10.73 2.47
C LYS A 71 8.27 -11.71 1.33
N HIS A 72 7.23 -12.35 0.79
CA HIS A 72 7.38 -13.27 -0.35
C HIS A 72 7.92 -12.62 -1.63
N VAL A 73 7.88 -11.29 -1.76
CA VAL A 73 8.51 -10.57 -2.89
C VAL A 73 10.04 -10.64 -2.81
N VAL A 74 10.58 -10.68 -1.58
CA VAL A 74 12.01 -10.50 -1.30
C VAL A 74 12.64 -11.57 -0.40
N ASN A 75 11.98 -12.70 -0.15
CA ASN A 75 12.44 -13.72 0.81
C ASN A 75 13.54 -14.66 0.29
N ARG A 76 13.90 -14.57 -0.99
CA ARG A 76 14.99 -15.36 -1.59
C ARG A 76 16.24 -14.51 -1.73
N LYS A 77 17.41 -15.08 -1.46
CA LYS A 77 18.67 -14.35 -1.71
C LYS A 77 18.80 -14.03 -3.19
N ASP A 78 18.79 -12.75 -3.52
CA ASP A 78 18.79 -12.27 -4.90
C ASP A 78 19.38 -10.85 -4.99
N ASN A 79 19.67 -10.41 -6.21
CA ASN A 79 20.13 -9.06 -6.53
C ASN A 79 18.93 -8.15 -6.80
N TYR A 80 18.11 -7.89 -5.78
CA TYR A 80 16.93 -7.05 -5.92
C TYR A 80 17.28 -5.63 -6.39
N ARG A 81 16.37 -5.04 -7.17
CA ARG A 81 16.34 -3.62 -7.52
C ARG A 81 15.02 -3.01 -7.11
N ILE A 82 15.10 -1.79 -6.60
CA ILE A 82 13.95 -0.91 -6.38
C ILE A 82 13.94 0.12 -7.49
N ILE A 83 12.78 0.30 -8.13
CA ILE A 83 12.57 1.24 -9.22
C ILE A 83 11.41 2.17 -8.81
N PRO A 84 11.73 3.38 -8.33
CA PRO A 84 10.74 4.41 -8.01
C PRO A 84 10.17 5.09 -9.26
N ILE A 85 9.37 6.14 -9.05
CA ILE A 85 8.56 6.80 -10.07
C ILE A 85 9.34 7.41 -11.24
N ASP A 86 10.62 7.75 -11.04
CA ASP A 86 11.51 8.28 -12.09
C ASP A 86 12.20 7.18 -12.90
N GLN A 87 11.87 5.92 -12.63
CA GLN A 87 12.41 4.75 -13.31
C GLN A 87 13.92 4.55 -13.13
N GLN A 88 14.53 5.21 -12.14
CA GLN A 88 15.90 4.94 -11.76
C GLN A 88 15.97 3.67 -10.90
N ALA A 89 16.82 2.72 -11.27
CA ALA A 89 17.02 1.52 -10.47
C ALA A 89 18.07 1.71 -9.37
N TYR A 90 17.76 1.21 -8.18
CA TYR A 90 18.64 1.19 -7.02
C TYR A 90 18.90 -0.24 -6.56
N ALA A 91 20.16 -0.57 -6.31
CA ALA A 91 20.54 -1.87 -5.76
C ALA A 91 20.12 -2.00 -4.29
N VAL A 92 19.58 -3.16 -3.94
CA VAL A 92 19.25 -3.51 -2.56
C VAL A 92 20.35 -4.43 -2.02
N ASP A 93 20.81 -4.15 -0.80
CA ASP A 93 21.63 -5.09 -0.04
C ASP A 93 20.72 -6.11 0.65
N PHE A 94 20.76 -7.36 0.17
CA PHE A 94 19.94 -8.44 0.71
C PHE A 94 20.12 -8.64 2.22
N ASN A 95 21.33 -8.40 2.75
CA ASN A 95 21.62 -8.61 4.17
C ASN A 95 20.98 -7.54 5.08
N LYS A 96 20.52 -6.43 4.50
CA LYS A 96 19.85 -5.34 5.23
C LYS A 96 18.33 -5.45 5.22
N ILE A 97 17.76 -6.37 4.44
CA ILE A 97 16.32 -6.61 4.42
C ILE A 97 15.87 -7.02 5.83
N LYS A 98 14.83 -6.37 6.33
CA LYS A 98 14.23 -6.69 7.64
C LYS A 98 12.92 -7.41 7.41
N PHE A 99 12.85 -8.66 7.86
CA PHE A 99 11.62 -9.44 7.84
C PHE A 99 10.88 -9.25 9.15
N LEU A 100 9.59 -8.91 9.08
CA LEU A 100 8.78 -8.80 10.28
C LEU A 100 8.36 -10.20 10.75
N PRO A 101 8.42 -10.48 12.07
CA PRO A 101 8.04 -11.78 12.61
C PRO A 101 6.54 -12.03 12.42
N ASN A 102 6.15 -13.29 12.22
CA ASN A 102 4.76 -13.78 12.17
C ASN A 102 3.84 -13.07 11.15
N THR A 103 4.42 -12.39 10.16
CA THR A 103 3.68 -11.65 9.13
C THR A 103 4.37 -11.82 7.80
N ASP A 104 3.67 -11.68 6.69
CA ASP A 104 4.27 -11.64 5.35
C ASP A 104 4.76 -10.24 4.97
N LEU A 105 5.38 -9.50 5.91
CA LEU A 105 5.90 -8.14 5.69
C LEU A 105 7.44 -8.11 5.70
N ALA A 106 8.00 -7.21 4.88
CA ALA A 106 9.42 -6.89 4.87
C ALA A 106 9.68 -5.40 4.64
N ILE A 107 10.80 -4.92 5.17
CA ILE A 107 11.38 -3.62 4.85
C ILE A 107 12.62 -3.82 4.00
N VAL A 108 12.67 -3.09 2.89
CA VAL A 108 13.84 -2.96 2.03
C VAL A 108 14.26 -1.49 1.98
N GLU A 109 15.56 -1.24 1.85
CA GLU A 109 16.11 0.11 1.79
C GLU A 109 16.86 0.36 0.48
N PHE A 110 16.86 1.63 0.05
CA PHE A 110 17.73 2.12 -1.02
C PHE A 110 18.19 3.55 -0.72
N THR A 111 19.30 3.96 -1.34
CA THR A 111 19.88 5.29 -1.13
C THR A 111 19.78 6.13 -2.40
N SER A 112 19.23 7.33 -2.28
CA SER A 112 19.17 8.34 -3.35
C SER A 112 19.75 9.66 -2.87
N GLU A 113 20.86 10.07 -3.49
CA GLU A 113 21.55 11.33 -3.15
C GLU A 113 21.03 12.54 -3.93
N LYS A 114 20.46 12.31 -5.11
CA LYS A 114 20.12 13.37 -6.08
C LYS A 114 18.63 13.60 -6.26
N LYS A 115 17.79 12.64 -5.87
CA LYS A 115 16.36 12.65 -6.12
C LYS A 115 15.60 12.45 -4.82
N ASP A 116 14.59 13.28 -4.62
CA ASP A 116 13.67 13.19 -3.50
C ASP A 116 12.41 12.45 -3.92
N TYR A 117 12.06 11.40 -3.18
CA TYR A 117 10.82 10.65 -3.35
C TYR A 117 9.79 10.98 -2.28
N GLN A 118 8.52 10.93 -2.67
CA GLN A 118 7.41 11.11 -1.74
C GLN A 118 7.38 9.95 -0.74
N VAL A 119 7.25 10.30 0.54
CA VAL A 119 7.03 9.34 1.63
C VAL A 119 5.54 9.28 1.94
N ALA A 120 5.00 8.08 1.99
CA ALA A 120 3.60 7.81 2.28
C ALA A 120 3.19 8.27 3.68
N THR A 121 1.95 8.74 3.81
CA THR A 121 1.28 8.90 5.10
C THR A 121 0.59 7.59 5.44
N LEU A 122 0.82 7.07 6.64
CA LEU A 122 0.14 5.90 7.20
C LEU A 122 -1.07 6.36 8.02
N THR A 123 -2.04 5.47 8.21
CA THR A 123 -3.18 5.72 9.11
C THR A 123 -3.31 4.61 10.15
N ASN A 124 -4.27 4.76 11.07
CA ASN A 124 -4.69 3.67 11.93
C ASN A 124 -5.72 2.81 11.18
N SER A 125 -5.37 1.55 10.90
CA SER A 125 -6.25 0.65 10.15
C SER A 125 -7.53 0.27 10.89
N ASP A 126 -7.65 0.54 12.20
CA ASP A 126 -8.87 0.27 12.96
C ASP A 126 -10.03 1.20 12.59
N PHE A 127 -9.75 2.29 11.84
CA PHE A 127 -10.80 3.11 11.24
C PHE A 127 -11.45 2.45 10.02
N ALA A 128 -10.79 1.47 9.40
CA ALA A 128 -11.30 0.78 8.23
C ALA A 128 -12.38 -0.24 8.64
N LYS A 129 -13.49 -0.28 7.89
CA LYS A 129 -14.64 -1.15 8.15
C LYS A 129 -15.11 -1.79 6.85
N GLU A 130 -15.97 -2.79 6.95
CA GLU A 130 -16.71 -3.29 5.79
C GLU A 130 -17.44 -2.14 5.09
N GLY A 131 -17.34 -2.09 3.78
CA GLY A 131 -17.84 -0.99 2.96
C GLY A 131 -16.89 0.20 2.79
N SER A 132 -15.83 0.33 3.60
CA SER A 132 -14.81 1.36 3.39
C SER A 132 -14.19 1.23 1.99
N GLN A 133 -14.14 2.34 1.26
CA GLN A 133 -13.52 2.38 -0.05
C GLN A 133 -12.00 2.36 0.10
N VAL A 134 -11.34 1.52 -0.72
CA VAL A 134 -9.90 1.38 -0.72
C VAL A 134 -9.36 1.34 -2.14
N PHE A 135 -8.11 1.79 -2.30
CA PHE A 135 -7.43 1.87 -3.58
C PHE A 135 -6.11 1.13 -3.51
N ILE A 136 -5.76 0.41 -4.58
CA ILE A 136 -4.54 -0.38 -4.63
C ILE A 136 -3.71 0.09 -5.79
N SER A 137 -2.43 0.33 -5.52
CA SER A 137 -1.44 0.65 -6.52
C SER A 137 -0.35 -0.40 -6.53
N GLY A 138 0.02 -0.87 -7.72
CA GLY A 138 1.09 -1.86 -7.87
C GLY A 138 1.50 -2.05 -9.31
N TRP A 139 2.53 -2.84 -9.51
CA TRP A 139 3.12 -3.19 -10.80
C TRP A 139 2.83 -4.65 -11.12
N PRO A 140 1.73 -4.97 -11.82
CA PRO A 140 1.52 -6.31 -12.34
C PRO A 140 2.71 -6.82 -13.16
N GLN A 141 2.90 -8.13 -13.14
CA GLN A 141 3.73 -8.80 -14.13
C GLN A 141 3.19 -8.47 -15.53
N PRO A 142 4.08 -8.26 -16.51
CA PRO A 142 3.67 -7.95 -17.85
C PRO A 142 2.93 -9.17 -18.41
N GLY A 143 1.73 -8.94 -18.95
CA GLY A 143 1.00 -9.97 -19.69
C GLY A 143 1.65 -10.23 -21.05
N GLY A 144 0.87 -10.75 -22.01
CA GLY A 144 1.35 -11.00 -23.38
C GLY A 144 1.88 -9.76 -24.13
N SER A 145 1.66 -8.55 -23.63
CA SER A 145 2.21 -7.31 -24.21
C SER A 145 3.68 -7.06 -23.88
N GLY A 146 4.25 -7.73 -22.87
CA GLY A 146 5.62 -7.48 -22.39
C GLY A 146 5.81 -6.12 -21.67
N GLN A 147 4.79 -5.26 -21.65
CA GLN A 147 4.87 -3.93 -21.05
C GLN A 147 4.55 -3.96 -19.55
N LEU A 148 5.39 -3.30 -18.76
CA LEU A 148 5.15 -3.05 -17.34
C LEU A 148 4.35 -1.77 -17.20
N VAL A 149 3.12 -1.90 -16.70
CA VAL A 149 2.21 -0.77 -16.49
C VAL A 149 1.72 -0.80 -15.06
N ARG A 150 1.97 0.25 -14.29
CA ARG A 150 1.42 0.41 -12.94
C ARG A 150 -0.11 0.44 -13.05
N GLN A 151 -0.76 -0.37 -12.21
CA GLN A 151 -2.21 -0.39 -12.12
C GLN A 151 -2.65 0.26 -10.82
N PHE A 152 -3.68 1.10 -10.94
CA PHE A 152 -4.41 1.72 -9.84
C PHE A 152 -5.85 1.24 -9.92
N THR A 153 -6.35 0.61 -8.86
CA THR A 153 -7.68 0.00 -8.84
C THR A 153 -8.43 0.40 -7.59
N ASP A 154 -9.73 0.65 -7.72
CA ASP A 154 -10.62 0.92 -6.60
C ASP A 154 -11.50 -0.29 -6.27
N GLY A 155 -12.05 -0.26 -5.06
CA GLY A 155 -12.92 -1.30 -4.53
C GLY A 155 -13.27 -0.99 -3.08
N ARG A 156 -13.81 -1.98 -2.37
CA ARG A 156 -14.25 -1.83 -0.99
C ARG A 156 -13.82 -3.02 -0.16
N ILE A 157 -13.61 -2.77 1.13
CA ILE A 157 -13.45 -3.84 2.11
C ILE A 157 -14.76 -4.62 2.19
N SER A 158 -14.70 -5.92 1.95
CA SER A 158 -15.83 -6.85 1.97
C SER A 158 -15.89 -7.68 3.25
N GLY A 159 -14.83 -7.68 4.07
CA GLY A 159 -14.79 -8.42 5.32
C GLY A 159 -13.42 -8.42 5.98
N PHE A 160 -13.36 -9.01 7.17
CA PHE A 160 -12.12 -9.26 7.90
C PHE A 160 -12.08 -10.71 8.37
N LEU A 161 -10.90 -11.33 8.29
CA LEU A 161 -10.67 -12.61 8.95
C LEU A 161 -10.66 -12.42 10.47
N ILE A 162 -11.26 -13.38 11.19
CA ILE A 162 -11.18 -13.45 12.66
C ILE A 162 -9.71 -13.69 13.06
N GLU A 163 -9.13 -14.74 12.49
CA GLU A 163 -7.72 -15.10 12.67
C GLU A 163 -6.92 -14.75 11.41
N PRO A 164 -5.93 -13.83 11.51
CA PRO A 164 -5.08 -13.50 10.37
C PRO A 164 -4.20 -14.68 9.94
N ILE A 165 -4.02 -14.85 8.64
CA ILE A 165 -3.09 -15.83 8.06
C ILE A 165 -1.83 -15.08 7.66
N ASP A 166 -0.69 -15.30 8.31
CA ASP A 166 0.54 -14.52 8.06
C ASP A 166 0.33 -12.99 8.11
N GLY A 167 -0.59 -12.54 8.96
CA GLY A 167 -0.98 -11.13 9.09
C GLY A 167 -2.05 -10.66 8.08
N TYR A 168 -2.37 -11.43 7.05
CA TYR A 168 -3.46 -11.11 6.13
C TYR A 168 -4.80 -11.17 6.86
N LYS A 169 -5.53 -10.06 6.84
CA LYS A 169 -6.80 -9.91 7.58
C LYS A 169 -7.88 -9.22 6.77
N MET A 170 -7.55 -8.16 6.03
CA MET A 170 -8.55 -7.36 5.31
C MET A 170 -8.88 -8.02 3.98
N ILE A 171 -10.15 -8.18 3.67
CA ILE A 171 -10.66 -8.73 2.42
C ILE A 171 -11.32 -7.60 1.62
N TYR A 172 -11.06 -7.51 0.32
CA TYR A 172 -11.65 -6.47 -0.54
C TYR A 172 -11.90 -6.94 -1.97
N THR A 173 -12.69 -6.14 -2.68
CA THR A 173 -13.21 -6.42 -4.02
C THR A 173 -12.35 -5.88 -5.15
N ASN A 174 -11.27 -5.14 -4.86
CA ASN A 174 -10.40 -4.56 -5.89
C ASN A 174 -9.85 -5.66 -6.82
N VAL A 175 -9.79 -5.39 -8.12
CA VAL A 175 -9.12 -6.27 -9.08
C VAL A 175 -7.61 -6.15 -8.93
N THR A 176 -6.90 -7.25 -8.71
CA THR A 176 -5.43 -7.24 -8.60
C THR A 176 -4.80 -8.36 -9.40
N ARG A 177 -3.55 -8.17 -9.82
CA ARG A 177 -2.80 -9.14 -10.63
C ARG A 177 -1.48 -9.51 -9.96
N ARG A 178 -0.93 -10.66 -10.34
CA ARG A 178 0.40 -11.11 -9.90
C ARG A 178 1.42 -9.99 -10.13
N GLY A 179 2.28 -9.72 -9.15
CA GLY A 179 3.24 -8.62 -9.18
C GLY A 179 2.79 -7.35 -8.44
N MET A 180 1.49 -7.16 -8.19
CA MET A 180 1.02 -6.06 -7.35
C MET A 180 1.30 -6.28 -5.85
N SER A 181 1.59 -7.53 -5.45
CA SER A 181 1.90 -7.90 -4.07
C SER A 181 3.01 -7.02 -3.48
N GLY A 182 2.80 -6.58 -2.24
CA GLY A 182 3.61 -5.58 -1.53
C GLY A 182 3.21 -4.13 -1.78
N GLY A 183 2.34 -3.86 -2.76
CA GLY A 183 1.85 -2.51 -3.06
C GLY A 183 0.94 -1.93 -1.96
N PRO A 184 0.85 -0.58 -1.85
CA PRO A 184 0.02 0.06 -0.85
C PRO A 184 -1.47 -0.14 -1.12
N VAL A 185 -2.22 -0.38 -0.05
CA VAL A 185 -3.67 -0.20 0.02
C VAL A 185 -3.94 1.15 0.68
N LEU A 186 -4.66 2.03 0.00
CA LEU A 186 -4.92 3.41 0.40
C LEU A 186 -6.39 3.59 0.81
N ASP A 187 -6.63 4.40 1.83
CA ASP A 187 -7.96 4.92 2.13
C ASP A 187 -8.34 6.10 1.23
N SER A 188 -9.55 6.64 1.40
CA SER A 188 -10.05 7.75 0.60
C SER A 188 -9.36 9.09 0.87
N ALA A 189 -8.48 9.19 1.87
CA ALA A 189 -7.60 10.34 2.08
C ALA A 189 -6.19 10.12 1.50
N GLY A 190 -5.96 9.03 0.76
CA GLY A 190 -4.67 8.70 0.17
C GLY A 190 -3.63 8.22 1.19
N ARG A 191 -4.06 7.73 2.36
CA ARG A 191 -3.17 7.22 3.41
C ARG A 191 -3.10 5.70 3.33
N VAL A 192 -1.92 5.13 3.59
CA VAL A 192 -1.73 3.68 3.57
C VAL A 192 -2.43 3.06 4.78
N VAL A 193 -3.46 2.26 4.49
CA VAL A 193 -4.26 1.52 5.46
C VAL A 193 -3.88 0.03 5.51
N GLY A 194 -3.15 -0.47 4.50
CA GLY A 194 -2.60 -1.81 4.50
C GLY A 194 -1.62 -2.09 3.36
N VAL A 195 -1.14 -3.34 3.31
CA VAL A 195 -0.22 -3.84 2.28
C VAL A 195 -0.91 -4.98 1.54
N HIS A 196 -1.09 -4.85 0.23
CA HIS A 196 -1.65 -5.91 -0.60
C HIS A 196 -0.65 -7.06 -0.70
N GLY A 197 -1.11 -8.31 -0.77
CA GLY A 197 -0.17 -9.42 -0.96
C GLY A 197 -0.77 -10.69 -1.52
N LEU A 198 -1.81 -11.24 -0.90
CA LEU A 198 -2.47 -12.46 -1.37
C LEU A 198 -3.68 -12.11 -2.23
N GLY A 199 -3.76 -12.69 -3.42
CA GLY A 199 -5.02 -12.77 -4.17
C GLY A 199 -5.48 -14.20 -4.18
N ASP A 200 -6.78 -14.42 -3.95
CA ASP A 200 -7.41 -15.73 -4.07
C ASP A 200 -7.08 -16.32 -5.45
N THR A 201 -6.69 -17.58 -5.50
CA THR A 201 -6.43 -18.32 -6.74
C THR A 201 -7.42 -19.46 -6.81
N GLU A 202 -7.92 -19.76 -8.00
CA GLU A 202 -8.79 -20.90 -8.23
C GLU A 202 -8.14 -22.18 -7.72
N ASP A 203 -8.93 -23.10 -7.18
CA ASP A 203 -8.41 -24.39 -6.72
C ASP A 203 -8.00 -25.22 -7.94
N PRO A 204 -6.72 -25.60 -8.12
CA PRO A 204 -6.30 -26.46 -9.22
C PRO A 204 -7.15 -27.73 -9.31
N ARG A 205 -7.65 -28.26 -8.19
CA ARG A 205 -8.49 -29.46 -8.14
C ARG A 205 -9.88 -29.26 -8.77
N SER A 206 -10.37 -28.03 -8.90
CA SER A 206 -11.62 -27.75 -9.62
C SER A 206 -11.43 -27.92 -11.13
N LEU A 207 -10.24 -27.55 -11.64
CA LEU A 207 -9.84 -27.67 -13.04
C LEU A 207 -9.38 -29.09 -13.41
N GLU A 208 -8.68 -29.78 -12.50
CA GLU A 208 -8.36 -31.21 -12.65
C GLU A 208 -9.64 -32.05 -12.83
N ARG A 209 -10.68 -31.76 -12.05
CA ARG A 209 -12.01 -32.39 -12.19
C ARG A 209 -12.71 -32.11 -13.53
N GLN A 210 -12.26 -31.10 -14.28
CA GLN A 210 -12.72 -30.78 -15.63
C GLN A 210 -11.87 -31.43 -16.73
N GLY A 211 -10.91 -32.29 -16.35
CA GLY A 211 -10.09 -33.09 -17.27
C GLY A 211 -8.74 -32.48 -17.62
N LEU A 212 -8.31 -31.43 -16.92
CA LEU A 212 -6.96 -30.88 -17.09
C LEU A 212 -5.91 -31.74 -16.36
N SER A 213 -4.69 -31.83 -16.90
CA SER A 213 -3.56 -32.42 -16.17
C SER A 213 -3.23 -31.57 -14.94
N PRO A 214 -2.62 -32.14 -13.88
CA PRO A 214 -2.23 -31.38 -12.69
C PRO A 214 -1.38 -30.14 -13.01
N GLU A 215 -0.47 -30.24 -13.99
CA GLU A 215 0.39 -29.12 -14.40
C GLU A 215 -0.38 -28.03 -15.13
N ALA A 216 -1.30 -28.42 -16.03
CA ALA A 216 -2.14 -27.49 -16.77
C ALA A 216 -3.19 -26.83 -15.85
N ALA A 217 -3.77 -27.61 -14.94
CA ALA A 217 -4.70 -27.16 -13.94
C ALA A 217 -4.03 -26.18 -12.97
N ALA A 218 -2.87 -26.50 -12.40
CA ALA A 218 -2.13 -25.59 -11.55
C ALA A 218 -1.75 -24.29 -12.27
N SER A 219 -1.35 -24.40 -13.54
CA SER A 219 -1.04 -23.23 -14.37
C SER A 219 -2.27 -22.35 -14.58
N ILE A 220 -3.42 -22.92 -14.90
CA ILE A 220 -4.66 -22.17 -15.17
C ILE A 220 -5.29 -21.65 -13.88
N ALA A 221 -5.29 -22.42 -12.79
CA ALA A 221 -5.83 -21.98 -11.51
C ALA A 221 -5.05 -20.78 -10.94
N SER A 222 -3.73 -20.76 -11.18
CA SER A 222 -2.90 -19.60 -10.82
C SER A 222 -3.24 -18.32 -11.61
N LEU A 223 -3.98 -18.44 -12.72
CA LEU A 223 -4.44 -17.33 -13.56
C LEU A 223 -5.88 -16.90 -13.25
N ILE A 224 -6.67 -17.75 -12.58
CA ILE A 224 -8.06 -17.47 -12.22
C ILE A 224 -8.09 -17.01 -10.76
N LYS A 225 -8.60 -15.80 -10.50
CA LYS A 225 -8.79 -15.27 -9.15
C LYS A 225 -10.28 -15.24 -8.81
N PRO A 226 -10.81 -16.16 -7.97
CA PRO A 226 -12.25 -16.33 -7.77
C PRO A 226 -12.94 -15.17 -7.02
N GLY A 227 -12.22 -14.19 -6.50
CA GLY A 227 -12.79 -12.85 -6.30
C GLY A 227 -12.35 -12.07 -5.07
N PHE A 228 -11.62 -12.68 -4.12
CA PHE A 228 -11.19 -11.97 -2.92
C PHE A 228 -9.69 -11.71 -2.90
N ASN A 229 -9.31 -10.50 -2.51
CA ASN A 229 -7.92 -10.13 -2.31
C ASN A 229 -7.70 -9.74 -0.86
N TYR A 230 -6.53 -10.05 -0.34
CA TYR A 230 -6.20 -9.87 1.06
C TYR A 230 -5.08 -8.84 1.24
N ALA A 231 -5.18 -8.08 2.33
CA ALA A 231 -4.12 -7.20 2.80
C ALA A 231 -3.82 -7.41 4.27
N ILE A 232 -2.58 -7.11 4.61
CA ILE A 232 -2.12 -6.97 5.98
C ILE A 232 -2.47 -5.55 6.44
N PRO A 233 -3.27 -5.36 7.52
CA PRO A 233 -3.56 -4.04 8.07
C PRO A 233 -2.28 -3.30 8.44
N ILE A 234 -2.20 -2.00 8.20
CA ILE A 234 -0.98 -1.24 8.49
C ILE A 234 -0.63 -1.23 9.99
N ASN A 235 -1.60 -1.39 10.90
CA ASN A 235 -1.34 -1.55 12.33
C ASN A 235 -0.45 -2.77 12.64
N THR A 236 -0.50 -3.83 11.83
CA THR A 236 0.39 -4.98 11.97
C THR A 236 1.85 -4.57 11.79
N PHE A 237 2.14 -3.68 10.84
CA PHE A 237 3.48 -3.09 10.69
C PHE A 237 3.81 -2.16 11.86
N LEU A 238 2.92 -1.23 12.20
CA LEU A 238 3.15 -0.22 13.25
C LEU A 238 3.46 -0.85 14.61
N THR A 239 2.83 -1.97 14.92
CA THR A 239 3.05 -2.71 16.18
C THR A 239 4.23 -3.68 16.11
N GLY A 240 4.47 -4.32 14.95
CA GLY A 240 5.50 -5.34 14.77
C GLY A 240 6.90 -4.81 14.48
N ALA A 241 7.03 -3.61 13.90
CA ALA A 241 8.30 -3.05 13.47
C ALA A 241 9.36 -2.94 14.59
N PRO A 242 9.03 -2.46 15.82
CA PRO A 242 10.01 -2.39 16.91
C PRO A 242 10.58 -3.76 17.30
N ALA A 243 9.76 -4.83 17.30
CA ALA A 243 10.21 -6.19 17.60
C ALA A 243 11.16 -6.75 16.53
N ALA A 244 11.09 -6.24 15.30
CA ALA A 244 12.03 -6.54 14.21
C ALA A 244 13.28 -5.62 14.22
N GLY A 245 13.45 -4.78 15.26
CA GLY A 245 14.53 -3.80 15.34
C GLY A 245 14.42 -2.65 14.33
N VAL A 246 13.20 -2.38 13.84
CA VAL A 246 12.92 -1.32 12.87
C VAL A 246 12.39 -0.09 13.61
N PHE A 247 13.19 0.97 13.63
CA PHE A 247 12.86 2.26 14.26
C PHE A 247 12.94 3.36 13.20
N LEU A 248 11.79 3.70 12.62
CA LEU A 248 11.67 4.62 11.50
C LEU A 248 10.85 5.85 11.91
N SER A 249 11.21 7.01 11.36
CA SER A 249 10.37 8.21 11.43
C SER A 249 9.23 8.06 10.42
N LEU A 250 8.04 7.74 10.91
CA LEU A 250 6.83 7.51 10.10
C LEU A 250 5.94 8.74 10.09
N LYS A 251 5.34 9.06 8.94
CA LYS A 251 4.24 10.01 8.84
C LYS A 251 2.94 9.27 9.14
N VAL A 252 2.29 9.58 10.26
CA VAL A 252 1.03 8.94 10.66
C VAL A 252 -0.04 10.01 10.84
N ASP A 253 -1.17 9.84 10.16
CA ASP A 253 -2.38 10.61 10.39
C ASP A 253 -3.45 9.70 11.01
N ASN A 254 -3.79 9.97 12.27
CA ASN A 254 -4.70 9.18 13.08
C ASN A 254 -6.12 9.75 13.14
N GLN A 255 -6.56 10.42 12.07
CA GLN A 255 -7.92 10.94 11.94
C GLN A 255 -8.84 9.95 11.20
N ALA A 256 -10.08 9.79 11.65
CA ALA A 256 -11.07 8.99 10.94
C ALA A 256 -11.54 9.71 9.66
N ILE A 257 -11.95 8.95 8.64
CA ILE A 257 -12.58 9.51 7.44
C ILE A 257 -13.98 10.04 7.79
N ALA A 258 -14.35 11.19 7.23
CA ALA A 258 -15.69 11.75 7.40
C ALA A 258 -16.81 10.85 6.86
N SER A 259 -17.78 10.51 7.71
CA SER A 259 -18.79 9.45 7.47
C SER A 259 -19.85 9.79 6.42
N ASP A 260 -20.12 11.07 6.16
CA ASP A 260 -21.22 11.55 5.29
C ASP A 260 -20.74 11.98 3.90
N THR A 261 -19.59 11.47 3.46
CA THR A 261 -18.98 11.84 2.19
C THR A 261 -19.43 10.90 1.08
N ALA A 262 -19.72 11.46 -0.10
CA ALA A 262 -20.03 10.66 -1.27
C ALA A 262 -18.83 9.74 -1.60
N PRO A 263 -19.07 8.52 -2.12
CA PRO A 263 -17.98 7.65 -2.56
C PRO A 263 -17.06 8.39 -3.54
N VAL A 264 -15.76 8.21 -3.39
CA VAL A 264 -14.78 8.80 -4.28
C VAL A 264 -14.94 8.15 -5.65
N VAL A 265 -15.27 8.96 -6.65
CA VAL A 265 -15.32 8.51 -8.04
C VAL A 265 -13.91 8.58 -8.62
N VAL A 266 -13.39 7.44 -9.07
CA VAL A 266 -12.15 7.43 -9.85
C VAL A 266 -12.49 7.77 -11.29
N THR A 267 -12.08 8.95 -11.74
CA THR A 267 -12.17 9.28 -13.16
C THR A 267 -10.99 8.65 -13.89
N VAL A 268 -11.24 8.20 -15.12
CA VAL A 268 -10.18 7.73 -16.01
C VAL A 268 -9.50 8.97 -16.60
N PRO A 269 -8.18 9.12 -16.49
CA PRO A 269 -7.46 10.21 -17.13
C PRO A 269 -7.73 10.23 -18.64
N SER A 270 -7.76 11.42 -19.25
CA SER A 270 -7.98 11.57 -20.69
C SER A 270 -6.86 10.95 -21.54
N GLN A 271 -5.67 10.76 -20.96
CA GLN A 271 -4.51 10.11 -21.57
C GLN A 271 -3.75 9.28 -20.52
N PRO A 272 -3.11 8.15 -20.91
CA PRO A 272 -2.23 7.41 -20.02
C PRO A 272 -1.06 8.27 -19.50
N ASP A 273 -0.72 8.14 -18.21
CA ASP A 273 0.45 8.83 -17.63
C ASP A 273 1.73 8.05 -17.99
N SER A 274 2.71 8.73 -18.59
CA SER A 274 3.99 8.12 -18.97
C SER A 274 4.75 7.51 -17.80
N ARG A 275 4.59 8.05 -16.58
CA ARG A 275 5.26 7.55 -15.37
C ARG A 275 4.73 6.20 -14.91
N ASP A 276 3.52 5.82 -15.37
CA ASP A 276 2.93 4.53 -15.09
C ASP A 276 3.43 3.43 -16.05
N ARG A 277 4.27 3.74 -17.03
CA ARG A 277 4.76 2.76 -18.03
C ARG A 277 6.28 2.64 -18.02
N ILE A 278 6.76 1.39 -17.92
CA ILE A 278 8.16 1.04 -18.19
C ILE A 278 8.20 0.24 -19.49
N GLU A 279 8.79 0.83 -20.52
CA GLU A 279 8.83 0.23 -21.87
C GLU A 279 9.92 -0.84 -22.00
N ASN A 280 11.07 -0.64 -21.37
CA ASN A 280 12.19 -1.58 -21.42
C ASN A 280 12.91 -1.68 -20.06
N ILE A 281 12.46 -2.64 -19.25
CA ILE A 281 13.04 -2.89 -17.93
C ILE A 281 14.53 -3.26 -17.99
N ASN A 282 14.96 -3.98 -19.04
CA ASN A 282 16.36 -4.40 -19.19
C ASN A 282 17.30 -3.20 -19.36
N SER A 283 16.85 -2.15 -20.05
CA SER A 283 17.62 -0.90 -20.18
C SER A 283 17.84 -0.22 -18.82
N ILE A 284 16.82 -0.21 -17.97
CA ILE A 284 16.90 0.35 -16.62
C ILE A 284 17.89 -0.48 -15.77
N LEU A 285 17.76 -1.80 -15.77
CA LEU A 285 18.59 -2.70 -14.97
C LEU A 285 20.08 -2.69 -15.39
N ASN A 286 20.36 -2.55 -16.68
CA ASN A 286 21.73 -2.48 -17.20
C ASN A 286 22.49 -1.25 -16.70
N THR A 287 21.80 -0.14 -16.45
CA THR A 287 22.43 1.09 -15.94
C THR A 287 23.10 0.84 -14.58
N VAL A 288 22.47 0.03 -13.73
CA VAL A 288 23.01 -0.33 -12.40
C VAL A 288 24.16 -1.32 -12.53
N ASN A 289 24.02 -2.32 -13.39
CA ASN A 289 25.06 -3.36 -13.56
C ASN A 289 26.37 -2.76 -14.09
N THR A 290 26.31 -1.79 -14.99
CA THR A 290 27.48 -1.04 -15.47
C THR A 290 28.12 -0.24 -14.35
N GLY A 291 27.33 0.46 -13.52
CA GLY A 291 27.84 1.23 -12.39
C GLY A 291 28.55 0.36 -11.33
N VAL A 292 27.96 -0.79 -10.98
CA VAL A 292 28.56 -1.76 -10.06
C VAL A 292 29.85 -2.36 -10.65
N SER A 293 29.87 -2.66 -11.94
CA SER A 293 31.06 -3.19 -12.63
C SER A 293 32.21 -2.17 -12.63
N ILE A 294 31.92 -0.89 -12.86
CA ILE A 294 32.93 0.18 -12.83
C ILE A 294 33.53 0.29 -11.42
N ILE A 295 32.70 0.32 -10.38
CA ILE A 295 33.17 0.39 -8.98
C ILE A 295 34.04 -0.82 -8.64
N ARG A 296 33.65 -2.04 -9.02
CA ARG A 296 34.50 -3.24 -8.80
C ARG A 296 35.83 -3.16 -9.54
N SER A 297 35.83 -2.65 -10.78
CA SER A 297 37.08 -2.49 -11.55
C SER A 297 38.03 -1.44 -10.97
N ILE A 298 37.51 -0.42 -10.29
CA ILE A 298 38.30 0.65 -9.65
C ILE A 298 38.80 0.21 -8.26
N PHE A 299 38.01 -0.54 -7.50
CA PHE A 299 38.30 -0.86 -6.09
C PHE A 299 38.72 -2.32 -5.82
N GLY A 300 38.78 -3.19 -6.83
CA GLY A 300 39.49 -4.46 -6.75
C GLY A 300 38.87 -5.51 -5.82
N PHE A 301 37.54 -5.62 -5.78
CA PHE A 301 36.82 -6.73 -5.15
C PHE A 301 35.85 -7.40 -6.13
#